data_AF-A0A0B4XL45-F1
#
_entry.id   AF-A0A0B4XL45-F1
#
_cell.length_a   1.000
_cell.length_b   1.000
_cell.length_c   1.000
_cell.angle_alpha   90.00
_cell.angle_beta   90.00
_cell.angle_gamma   90.00
#
_symmetry.space_group_name_H-M   'P 1'
#
loop_
_entity.id
_entity.type
_entity.pdbx_description
1 polymer ?
#
loop_
_entity_poly.entity_id
_entity_poly.type
_entity_poly.pdbx_seq_one_letter_code
_entity_poly.pdbx_strand_id
1 'polypeptide(L)'
;MKERFFYLGIGLFFTHELDAMTNHEWRVLPLTSWLSDDMGRLVFVAAHVPLFAILVALTASLNSVVRSRTRVWLSAFLILHGMLHALFVLHDKYEFDALMSNILIYGAAICGLLYLWRHHVDNNGALGCG
;
A
#
# COMPACT_ATOMS: atom_id res chain seq x y z
N MET A 1 -6.87 16.25 9.94
CA MET A 1 -7.69 15.44 9.01
C MET A 1 -6.86 14.53 8.12
N LYS A 2 -5.73 14.99 7.53
CA LYS A 2 -4.86 14.16 6.67
C LYS A 2 -4.52 12.79 7.25
N GLU A 3 -4.19 12.74 8.55
CA GLU A 3 -3.82 11.47 9.22
C GLU A 3 -4.94 10.41 9.17
N ARG A 4 -6.21 10.81 9.10
CA ARG A 4 -7.32 9.85 8.99
C ARG A 4 -7.30 9.14 7.63
N PHE A 5 -7.03 9.87 6.56
CA PHE A 5 -6.86 9.28 5.22
C PHE A 5 -5.65 8.35 5.19
N PHE A 6 -4.54 8.74 5.84
CA PHE A 6 -3.38 7.86 5.93
C PHE A 6 -3.70 6.56 6.67
N TYR A 7 -4.28 6.63 7.88
CA TYR A 7 -4.58 5.43 8.66
C TYR A 7 -5.62 4.52 7.99
N LEU A 8 -6.64 5.11 7.36
CA LEU A 8 -7.61 4.34 6.57
C LEU A 8 -6.93 3.67 5.36
N GLY A 9 -6.09 4.40 4.64
CA GLY A 9 -5.34 3.87 3.50
C GLY A 9 -4.41 2.71 3.89
N ILE A 10 -3.70 2.82 5.02
CA ILE A 10 -2.87 1.73 5.55
C ILE A 10 -3.72 0.53 5.98
N GLY A 11 -4.88 0.76 6.61
CA GLY A 11 -5.79 -0.33 6.99
C GLY A 11 -6.32 -1.09 5.77
N LEU A 12 -6.70 -0.36 4.71
CA LEU A 12 -7.12 -0.94 3.44
C LEU A 12 -5.97 -1.71 2.77
N PHE A 13 -4.76 -1.15 2.77
CA PHE A 13 -3.57 -1.79 2.23
C PHE A 13 -3.23 -3.11 2.95
N PHE A 14 -3.13 -3.12 4.27
CA PHE A 14 -2.85 -4.37 5.00
C PHE A 14 -3.94 -5.42 4.79
N THR A 15 -5.20 -4.99 4.65
CA THR A 15 -6.30 -5.90 4.36
C THR A 15 -6.23 -6.42 2.92
N HIS A 16 -5.81 -5.60 1.96
CA HIS A 16 -5.52 -6.02 0.58
C HIS A 16 -4.44 -7.11 0.55
N GLU A 17 -3.36 -6.96 1.32
CA GLU A 17 -2.29 -7.97 1.39
C GLU A 17 -2.77 -9.32 1.96
N LEU A 18 -3.79 -9.31 2.83
CA LEU A 18 -4.45 -10.55 3.28
C LEU A 18 -5.29 -11.19 2.17
N ASP A 19 -6.01 -10.38 1.40
CA ASP A 19 -6.79 -10.83 0.25
C ASP A 19 -5.86 -11.34 -0.88
N ALA A 20 -4.73 -10.67 -1.10
CA ALA A 20 -3.68 -11.07 -2.03
C ALA A 20 -3.09 -12.45 -1.69
N MET A 21 -2.95 -12.76 -0.40
CA MET A 21 -2.55 -14.09 0.04
C MET A 21 -3.59 -15.16 -0.33
N THR A 22 -4.89 -14.84 -0.28
CA THR A 22 -5.95 -15.78 -0.70
C THR A 22 -6.05 -15.94 -2.22
N ASN A 23 -5.71 -14.90 -2.98
CA ASN A 23 -5.74 -14.86 -4.45
C ASN A 23 -4.37 -15.18 -5.09
N HIS A 24 -3.46 -15.81 -4.35
CA HIS A 24 -2.17 -16.34 -4.85
C HIS A 24 -1.32 -15.29 -5.60
N GLU A 25 -1.25 -14.05 -5.11
CA GLU A 25 -0.58 -12.95 -5.80
C GLU A 25 0.88 -13.24 -6.16
N TRP A 26 1.55 -14.11 -5.40
CA TRP A 26 2.90 -14.58 -5.71
C TRP A 26 3.05 -15.18 -7.11
N ARG A 27 1.96 -15.64 -7.75
CA ARG A 27 1.94 -16.13 -9.14
C ARG A 27 2.08 -15.02 -10.19
N VAL A 28 1.71 -13.78 -9.84
CA VAL A 28 1.74 -12.60 -10.72
C VAL A 28 3.01 -11.79 -10.48
N LEU A 29 3.55 -11.80 -9.26
CA LEU A 29 4.79 -11.09 -8.93
C LEU A 29 5.98 -11.67 -9.72
N PRO A 30 6.71 -10.86 -10.51
CA PRO A 30 7.83 -11.34 -11.34
C PRO A 30 8.92 -12.06 -10.55
N LEU A 31 9.10 -11.69 -9.28
CA LEU A 31 10.15 -12.23 -8.41
C LEU A 31 9.80 -13.60 -7.79
N THR A 32 8.51 -13.93 -7.66
CA THR A 32 8.04 -15.15 -6.97
C THR A 32 7.20 -16.06 -7.85
N SER A 33 6.88 -15.66 -9.09
CA SER A 33 5.99 -16.39 -10.01
C SER A 33 6.48 -17.76 -10.45
N TRP A 34 7.76 -18.06 -10.20
CA TRP A 34 8.42 -19.34 -10.49
C TRP A 34 8.41 -20.31 -9.30
N LEU A 35 7.94 -19.89 -8.12
CA LEU A 35 7.84 -20.75 -6.93
C LEU A 35 6.60 -21.65 -7.01
N SER A 36 6.68 -22.84 -6.42
CA SER A 36 5.49 -23.66 -6.17
C SER A 36 4.54 -22.96 -5.19
N ASP A 37 3.24 -23.25 -5.23
CA ASP A 37 2.27 -22.52 -4.39
C ASP A 37 2.55 -22.60 -2.89
N ASP A 38 3.00 -23.75 -2.38
CA ASP A 38 3.36 -23.88 -0.96
C ASP A 38 4.56 -23.02 -0.58
N MET A 39 5.56 -22.92 -1.47
CA MET A 39 6.73 -22.06 -1.24
C MET A 39 6.42 -20.59 -1.47
N GLY A 40 5.62 -20.26 -2.49
CA GLY A 40 5.14 -18.92 -2.77
C GLY A 40 4.35 -18.35 -1.59
N ARG A 41 3.39 -19.12 -1.05
CA ARG A 41 2.63 -18.75 0.14
C ARG A 41 3.53 -18.53 1.36
N LEU A 42 4.45 -19.47 1.63
CA LEU A 42 5.36 -19.37 2.77
C LEU A 42 6.25 -18.12 2.68
N VAL A 43 6.90 -17.91 1.52
CA VAL A 43 7.78 -16.76 1.27
C VAL A 43 6.99 -15.46 1.35
N PHE A 44 5.79 -15.41 0.76
CA PHE A 44 4.93 -14.24 0.80
C PHE A 44 4.61 -13.87 2.26
N VAL A 45 4.04 -14.79 3.04
CA VAL A 45 3.69 -14.52 4.45
C VAL A 45 4.93 -14.18 5.28
N ALA A 46 6.01 -14.94 5.15
CA ALA A 46 7.23 -14.74 5.94
C ALA A 46 7.92 -13.41 5.62
N ALA A 47 7.90 -12.95 4.36
CA ALA A 47 8.47 -11.67 3.96
C ALA A 47 7.64 -10.48 4.45
N HIS A 48 6.32 -10.62 4.55
CA HIS A 48 5.43 -9.56 5.02
C HIS A 48 5.61 -9.24 6.50
N VAL A 49 5.97 -10.21 7.35
CA VAL A 49 6.20 -9.98 8.79
C VAL A 49 7.28 -8.91 9.05
N PRO A 50 8.54 -9.06 8.60
CA PRO A 50 9.56 -8.03 8.79
C PRO A 50 9.25 -6.74 8.04
N LEU A 51 8.64 -6.83 6.84
CA LEU A 51 8.22 -5.66 6.08
C LEU A 51 7.24 -4.80 6.89
N PHE A 52 6.15 -5.37 7.38
CA PHE A 52 5.15 -4.66 8.18
C PHE A 52 5.72 -4.15 9.50
N ALA A 53 6.59 -4.91 10.16
CA ALA A 53 7.27 -4.43 11.37
C ALA A 53 8.08 -3.15 11.09
N ILE A 54 8.87 -3.13 10.01
CA ILE A 54 9.65 -1.95 9.59
C ILE A 54 8.72 -0.78 9.22
N LEU A 55 7.67 -1.03 8.43
CA LEU A 55 6.73 0.02 8.01
C LEU A 55 6.01 0.65 9.21
N VAL A 56 5.54 -0.17 10.16
CA VAL A 56 4.92 0.30 11.41
C VAL A 56 5.92 1.11 12.23
N ALA A 57 7.15 0.60 12.41
CA ALA A 57 8.19 1.29 13.17
C ALA A 57 8.53 2.67 12.59
N LEU A 58 8.71 2.76 11.26
CA LEU A 58 9.00 4.03 10.58
C LEU A 58 7.82 5.01 10.65
N THR A 59 6.60 4.50 10.50
CA THR A 59 5.35 5.30 10.57
C THR A 59 5.02 5.78 11.98
N ALA A 60 5.49 5.06 13.00
CA ALA A 60 5.34 5.39 14.41
C ALA A 60 6.59 6.07 15.01
N SER A 61 7.61 6.35 14.19
CA SER A 61 8.87 6.92 14.67
C SER A 61 8.66 8.19 15.49
N LEU A 62 9.41 8.31 16.60
CA LEU A 62 9.42 9.52 17.43
C LEU A 62 10.06 10.70 16.69
N ASN A 63 10.94 10.43 15.72
CA ASN A 63 11.49 11.44 14.84
C ASN A 63 10.41 11.93 13.85
N SER A 64 10.01 13.19 13.99
CA SER A 64 8.94 13.81 13.20
C SER A 64 9.24 13.86 11.70
N VAL A 65 10.50 14.04 11.32
CA VAL A 65 10.93 14.08 9.91
C VAL A 65 10.83 12.71 9.28
N VAL A 66 11.36 11.67 9.95
CA VAL A 66 11.25 10.28 9.48
C VAL A 66 9.79 9.91 9.33
N ARG A 67 9.00 10.09 10.39
CA ARG A 67 7.56 9.80 10.40
C ARG A 67 6.83 10.49 9.25
N SER A 68 7.03 11.80 9.05
CA SER A 68 6.35 12.55 7.99
C SER A 68 6.76 12.07 6.60
N ARG A 69 8.06 11.85 6.37
CA ARG A 69 8.57 11.37 5.07
C ARG A 69 8.06 9.97 4.76
N THR A 70 8.08 9.07 5.74
CA THR A 70 7.56 7.70 5.58
C THR A 70 6.09 7.73 5.19
N ARG A 71 5.26 8.57 5.82
CA ARG A 71 3.83 8.67 5.46
C ARG A 71 3.61 9.16 4.03
N VAL A 72 4.38 10.16 3.59
CA VAL A 72 4.35 10.64 2.20
C VAL A 72 4.75 9.54 1.22
N TRP A 73 5.87 8.86 1.46
CA TRP A 73 6.34 7.78 0.60
C TRP A 73 5.37 6.61 0.56
N LEU A 74 4.80 6.20 1.69
CA LEU A 74 3.78 5.16 1.75
C LEU A 74 2.52 5.56 1.00
N SER A 75 2.02 6.80 1.17
CA SER A 75 0.86 7.26 0.40
C SER A 75 1.10 7.30 -1.10
N ALA A 76 2.31 7.67 -1.54
CA ALA A 76 2.69 7.58 -2.95
C ALA A 76 2.75 6.13 -3.43
N PHE A 77 3.31 5.23 -2.62
CA PHE A 77 3.32 3.80 -2.89
C PHE A 77 1.92 3.22 -3.04
N LEU A 78 0.95 3.57 -2.18
CA LEU A 78 -0.44 3.11 -2.31
C LEU A 78 -1.05 3.45 -3.67
N ILE A 79 -0.79 4.65 -4.18
CA ILE A 79 -1.25 5.08 -5.50
C ILE A 79 -0.60 4.23 -6.60
N LEU A 80 0.73 4.11 -6.55
CA LEU A 80 1.49 3.34 -7.54
C LEU A 80 1.10 1.86 -7.53
N HIS A 81 0.88 1.29 -6.35
CA HIS A 81 0.46 -0.09 -6.17
C HIS A 81 -0.93 -0.32 -6.77
N GLY A 82 -1.91 0.56 -6.51
CA GLY A 82 -3.22 0.48 -7.16
C GLY A 82 -3.16 0.62 -8.69
N MET A 83 -2.28 1.48 -9.20
CA MET A 83 -2.03 1.57 -10.65
C MET A 83 -1.40 0.30 -11.22
N LEU A 84 -0.48 -0.32 -10.49
CA LEU A 84 0.16 -1.57 -10.89
C LEU A 84 -0.87 -2.70 -11.00
N HIS A 85 -1.82 -2.79 -10.06
CA HIS A 85 -2.95 -3.71 -10.18
C HIS A 85 -3.79 -3.44 -11.41
N ALA A 86 -4.11 -2.17 -11.71
CA ALA A 86 -4.83 -1.81 -12.93
C ALA A 86 -4.11 -2.27 -14.20
N LEU A 87 -2.77 -2.27 -14.21
CA LEU A 87 -1.96 -2.79 -15.32
C LEU A 87 -1.94 -4.33 -15.36
N PHE A 88 -1.94 -4.99 -14.20
CA PHE A 88 -1.93 -6.45 -14.09
C PHE A 88 -3.30 -7.11 -14.30
N VAL A 89 -4.40 -6.35 -14.32
CA VAL A 89 -5.74 -6.85 -14.73
C VAL A 89 -5.72 -7.53 -16.10
N LEU A 90 -4.78 -7.13 -16.98
CA LEU A 90 -4.61 -7.73 -18.31
C LEU A 90 -3.84 -9.05 -18.31
N HIS A 91 -3.33 -9.52 -17.16
CA HIS A 91 -2.51 -10.73 -17.08
C HIS A 91 -3.39 -11.97 -16.83
N ASP A 92 -3.17 -13.05 -17.58
CA ASP A 92 -3.96 -14.31 -17.55
C ASP A 92 -4.03 -15.02 -16.17
N LYS A 93 -3.23 -14.58 -15.19
CA LYS A 93 -3.15 -15.15 -13.84
C LYS A 93 -3.70 -14.19 -12.76
N TYR A 94 -4.36 -13.12 -13.18
CA TYR A 94 -4.92 -12.13 -12.28
C TYR A 94 -6.23 -12.66 -11.68
N GLU A 95 -6.16 -13.13 -10.42
CA GLU A 95 -7.32 -13.70 -9.71
C GLU A 95 -8.12 -12.64 -8.91
N PHE A 96 -7.69 -11.38 -8.90
CA PHE A 96 -8.34 -10.29 -8.17
C PHE A 96 -9.55 -9.70 -8.91
N ASP A 97 -10.56 -10.53 -9.18
CA ASP A 97 -11.80 -10.09 -9.83
C ASP A 97 -12.92 -9.77 -8.82
N ALA A 98 -12.68 -10.03 -7.53
CA ALA A 98 -13.67 -9.75 -6.50
C ALA A 98 -13.82 -8.24 -6.25
N LEU A 99 -15.07 -7.78 -6.16
CA LEU A 99 -15.43 -6.40 -5.79
C LEU A 99 -14.70 -5.94 -4.51
N MET A 100 -14.52 -6.85 -3.55
CA MET A 100 -13.84 -6.56 -2.29
C MET A 100 -12.36 -6.20 -2.52
N SER A 101 -11.62 -7.01 -3.28
CA SER A 101 -10.21 -6.76 -3.62
C SER A 101 -10.04 -5.40 -4.28
N ASN A 102 -10.91 -5.07 -5.23
CA ASN A 102 -10.90 -3.78 -5.91
C ASN A 102 -11.18 -2.60 -4.95
N ILE A 103 -12.14 -2.76 -4.03
CA ILE A 103 -12.41 -1.74 -2.99
C ILE A 103 -11.20 -1.53 -2.09
N LEU A 104 -10.53 -2.61 -1.68
CA LEU A 104 -9.36 -2.54 -0.82
C LEU A 104 -8.22 -1.79 -1.51
N ILE A 105 -7.88 -2.17 -2.74
CA ILE A 105 -6.73 -1.58 -3.41
C ILE A 105 -6.97 -0.17 -3.94
N TYR A 106 -8.08 0.06 -4.63
CA TYR A 106 -8.38 1.40 -5.15
C TYR A 106 -8.80 2.35 -4.03
N GLY A 107 -9.45 1.84 -2.98
CA GLY A 107 -9.72 2.61 -1.77
C GLY A 107 -8.43 3.06 -1.08
N ALA A 108 -7.42 2.18 -0.97
CA ALA A 108 -6.11 2.53 -0.45
C ALA A 108 -5.42 3.60 -1.30
N ALA A 109 -5.44 3.47 -2.63
CA ALA A 109 -4.89 4.44 -3.57
C ALA A 109 -5.55 5.83 -3.44
N ILE A 110 -6.88 5.89 -3.38
CA ILE A 110 -7.63 7.14 -3.18
C ILE A 110 -7.26 7.78 -1.83
N CYS A 111 -7.17 6.99 -0.75
CA CYS A 111 -6.74 7.49 0.55
C CYS A 111 -5.32 8.08 0.52
N GLY A 112 -4.39 7.43 -0.20
CA GLY A 112 -3.05 7.93 -0.44
C GLY A 112 -3.05 9.28 -1.17
N LEU A 113 -3.85 9.41 -2.24
CA LEU A 113 -4.00 10.66 -2.99
C LEU A 113 -4.53 11.79 -2.12
N LEU A 114 -5.59 11.53 -1.34
CA LEU A 114 -6.18 12.50 -0.42
C LEU A 114 -5.19 12.94 0.68
N TYR A 115 -4.38 12.01 1.19
CA TYR A 115 -3.31 12.35 2.14
C TYR A 115 -2.30 13.32 1.51
N LEU A 116 -1.75 13.00 0.33
CA LEU A 116 -0.75 13.80 -0.35
C LEU A 116 -1.27 15.19 -0.72
N TRP A 117 -2.50 15.25 -1.25
CA TRP A 117 -3.14 16.53 -1.58
C TRP A 117 -3.26 17.42 -0.35
N ARG A 118 -3.79 16.88 0.77
CA ARG A 118 -3.94 17.66 2.00
C ARG A 118 -2.59 18.05 2.61
N HIS A 119 -1.61 17.15 2.55
CA HIS A 119 -0.25 17.41 3.02
C HIS A 119 0.41 18.56 2.24
N HIS A 120 0.28 18.58 0.92
CA HIS A 120 0.79 19.65 0.06
C HIS A 120 0.09 20.99 0.34
N VAL A 121 -1.24 20.99 0.49
CA VAL A 121 -2.01 22.20 0.83
C VAL A 121 -1.56 22.78 2.18
N ASP A 122 -1.36 21.94 3.21
CA ASP A 122 -0.89 22.39 4.52
C ASP A 122 0.50 23.04 4.44
N ASN A 123 1.41 22.44 3.66
CA ASN A 123 2.79 22.93 3.54
C ASN A 123 2.88 24.23 2.72
N ASN A 124 2.05 24.39 1.69
CA ASN A 124 2.04 25.61 0.87
C ASN A 124 1.27 26.75 1.54
N GLY A 125 0.23 26.45 2.31
CA GLY A 125 -0.45 27.45 3.14
C GLY A 125 0.47 28.05 4.21
N ALA A 126 1.45 27.30 4.70
CA ALA A 126 2.45 27.80 5.65
C ALA A 126 3.50 28.74 5.01
N LEU A 127 3.69 28.69 3.68
CA LEU A 127 4.63 29.54 2.94
C LEU A 127 4.00 30.86 2.43
N GLY A 128 2.68 31.02 2.56
CA GLY A 128 1.93 32.21 2.11
C GLY A 128 1.70 33.28 3.18
N CYS A 129 2.27 33.12 4.39
CA CYS A 129 2.15 34.08 5.50
C CYS A 129 3.52 34.63 5.96
N GLY A 130 4.52 34.63 5.07
CA GLY A 130 5.83 35.25 5.30
C GLY A 130 5.94 36.61 4.63
#